data_AF-A0A842U7F6-F1
#
_entry.id   AF-A0A842U7F6-F1
#
_cell.length_a   1.000
_cell.length_b   1.000
_cell.length_c   1.000
_cell.angle_alpha   90.00
_cell.angle_beta   90.00
_cell.angle_gamma   90.00
#
_symmetry.space_group_name_H-M   'P 1'
#
loop_
_entity.id
_entity.type
_entity.pdbx_description
1 polymer ?
#
loop_
_entity_poly.entity_id
_entity_poly.type
_entity_poly.pdbx_seq_one_letter_code
_entity_poly.pdbx_strand_id
1 'polypeptide(L)'
;MDFISNWDETKKKIIRIINLEKDEESLTLRITNIQSIIADSGDPYIDKFMEIGAILASEVIKKIFNVGDVDTLPIEIEDQGDISVLKFKTKKLFMVTSHLLEAIFLGDIVKEIYEGNQSAFDDFLKELS
;
A
#
# COMPACT_ATOMS: atom_id res chain seq x y z
N MET A 1 -17.04 -5.94 18.77
CA MET A 1 -16.55 -6.87 17.73
C MET A 1 -15.11 -6.51 17.52
N ASP A 2 -14.20 -7.48 17.50
CA ASP A 2 -12.79 -7.18 17.27
C ASP A 2 -12.52 -7.14 15.76
N PHE A 3 -11.62 -6.25 15.33
CA PHE A 3 -11.20 -6.05 13.93
C PHE A 3 -10.93 -7.38 13.19
N ILE A 4 -10.39 -8.36 13.90
CA ILE A 4 -10.04 -9.69 13.40
C ILE A 4 -11.28 -10.53 13.08
N SER A 5 -12.33 -10.45 13.91
CA SER A 5 -13.53 -11.28 13.79
C SER A 5 -14.35 -11.00 12.52
N ASN A 6 -14.09 -9.87 11.84
CA ASN A 6 -14.77 -9.49 10.60
C ASN A 6 -13.81 -9.22 9.42
N TRP A 7 -12.58 -9.73 9.50
CA TRP A 7 -11.51 -9.45 8.54
C TRP A 7 -11.93 -9.69 7.08
N ASP A 8 -12.54 -10.83 6.77
CA ASP A 8 -12.89 -11.18 5.39
C ASP A 8 -13.91 -10.21 4.78
N GLU A 9 -14.84 -9.68 5.59
CA GLU A 9 -15.78 -8.65 5.15
C GLU A 9 -15.09 -7.29 5.00
N THR A 10 -14.27 -6.90 5.97
CA THR A 10 -13.48 -5.66 5.94
C THR A 10 -12.55 -5.64 4.73
N LYS A 11 -11.83 -6.73 4.47
CA LYS A 11 -10.95 -6.92 3.31
C LYS A 11 -11.70 -6.80 1.99
N LYS A 12 -12.89 -7.42 1.87
CA LYS A 12 -13.74 -7.26 0.66
C LYS A 12 -14.16 -5.81 0.42
N LYS A 13 -14.47 -5.05 1.48
CA LYS A 13 -14.79 -3.62 1.36
C LYS A 13 -13.55 -2.83 0.93
N ILE A 14 -12.39 -3.08 1.55
CA ILE A 14 -11.12 -2.43 1.22
C ILE A 14 -10.72 -2.69 -0.24
N ILE A 15 -10.78 -3.93 -0.72
CA ILE A 15 -10.45 -4.28 -2.12
C ILE A 15 -11.36 -3.52 -3.10
N ARG A 16 -12.62 -3.24 -2.74
CA ARG A 16 -13.52 -2.44 -3.59
C ARG A 16 -13.17 -0.96 -3.62
N ILE A 17 -12.50 -0.48 -2.58
CA ILE A 17 -12.13 0.93 -2.38
C ILE A 17 -10.76 1.21 -3.01
N ILE A 18 -9.80 0.32 -2.77
CA ILE A 18 -8.44 0.38 -3.30
C ILE A 18 -8.44 -0.28 -4.67
N ASN A 19 -8.50 0.54 -5.70
CA ASN A 19 -8.25 0.11 -7.06
C ASN A 19 -6.74 0.20 -7.30
N LEU A 20 -6.10 -0.95 -7.52
CA LEU A 20 -4.67 -1.04 -7.83
C LEU A 20 -4.52 -1.61 -9.24
N GLU A 21 -4.28 -0.73 -10.21
CA GLU A 21 -4.14 -1.11 -11.61
C GLU A 21 -2.67 -1.07 -12.03
N LYS A 22 -2.18 -2.18 -12.60
CA LYS A 22 -0.81 -2.37 -13.05
C LYS A 22 -0.75 -2.32 -14.58
N ASP A 23 0.07 -1.43 -15.13
CA ASP A 23 0.43 -1.42 -16.54
C ASP A 23 1.94 -1.69 -16.68
N GLU A 24 2.28 -2.92 -17.06
CA GLU A 24 3.67 -3.33 -17.22
C GLU A 24 4.36 -2.75 -18.46
N GLU A 25 3.60 -2.34 -19.48
CA GLU A 25 4.16 -1.79 -20.71
C GLU A 25 4.63 -0.36 -20.49
N SER A 26 3.81 0.43 -19.80
CA SER A 26 4.16 1.82 -19.45
C SER A 26 4.90 1.96 -18.11
N LEU A 27 5.09 0.85 -17.37
CA LEU A 27 5.64 0.84 -16.01
C LEU A 27 4.89 1.81 -15.09
N THR A 28 3.56 1.74 -15.14
CA THR A 28 2.67 2.64 -14.41
C THR A 28 1.83 1.84 -13.42
N LEU A 29 1.74 2.35 -12.20
CA LEU A 29 0.82 1.85 -11.18
C LEU A 29 -0.19 2.94 -10.84
N ARG A 30 -1.47 2.62 -10.92
CA ARG A 30 -2.55 3.54 -10.52
C ARG A 30 -3.14 3.02 -9.21
N ILE A 31 -3.19 3.87 -8.20
CA ILE A 31 -3.75 3.53 -6.91
C ILE A 31 -4.79 4.58 -6.48
N THR A 32 -5.91 4.14 -5.91
CA THR A 32 -6.85 5.10 -5.29
C THR A 32 -6.12 5.88 -4.20
N ASN A 33 -6.28 7.20 -4.17
CA ASN A 33 -5.70 8.06 -3.17
C ASN A 33 -6.36 7.77 -1.81
N ILE A 34 -5.60 7.11 -0.95
CA ILE A 34 -6.08 6.65 0.36
C ILE A 34 -6.44 7.84 1.27
N GLN A 35 -5.79 8.99 1.10
CA GLN A 35 -6.07 10.18 1.90
C GLN A 35 -7.45 10.78 1.60
N SER A 36 -7.98 10.67 0.38
CA SER A 36 -9.34 11.13 0.07
C SER A 36 -10.40 10.16 0.62
N ILE A 37 -10.03 8.90 0.86
CA ILE A 37 -10.93 7.86 1.38
C ILE A 37 -11.05 7.89 2.91
N ILE A 38 -9.96 8.19 3.63
CA ILE A 38 -9.92 8.20 5.11
C ILE A 38 -10.94 9.20 5.70
N ALA A 39 -11.35 10.22 4.94
CA ALA A 39 -12.23 11.27 5.43
C ALA A 39 -13.71 10.88 5.59
N ASP A 40 -14.19 9.72 5.11
CA ASP A 40 -15.65 9.51 5.01
C ASP A 40 -16.15 8.04 4.97
N SER A 41 -15.38 7.05 5.45
CA SER A 41 -15.83 5.65 5.35
C SER A 41 -16.98 5.30 6.30
N GLY A 42 -17.06 5.98 7.45
CA GLY A 42 -18.00 5.69 8.53
C GLY A 42 -17.78 4.34 9.24
N ASP A 43 -16.77 3.56 8.83
CA ASP A 43 -16.43 2.24 9.36
C ASP A 43 -15.05 2.32 10.07
N PRO A 44 -15.01 2.31 11.41
CA PRO A 44 -13.77 2.52 12.17
C PRO A 44 -12.72 1.43 11.92
N TYR A 45 -13.11 0.27 11.39
CA TYR A 45 -12.16 -0.77 11.01
C TYR A 45 -11.51 -0.46 9.65
N ILE A 46 -12.24 0.11 8.71
CA ILE A 46 -11.68 0.57 7.43
C ILE A 46 -10.71 1.72 7.68
N ASP A 47 -11.10 2.70 8.50
CA ASP A 47 -10.24 3.85 8.82
C ASP A 47 -8.91 3.40 9.43
N LYS A 48 -8.96 2.46 10.39
CA LYS A 48 -7.76 1.91 11.04
C LYS A 48 -6.90 1.07 10.11
N PHE A 49 -7.50 0.29 9.22
CA PHE A 49 -6.75 -0.44 8.18
C PHE A 49 -6.02 0.53 7.25
N MET A 50 -6.70 1.59 6.81
CA MET A 50 -6.15 2.59 5.89
C MET A 50 -5.01 3.38 6.53
N GLU A 51 -5.13 3.73 7.81
CA GLU A 51 -4.06 4.36 8.58
C GLU A 51 -2.81 3.46 8.67
N ILE A 52 -2.98 2.19 9.07
CA ILE A 52 -1.87 1.23 9.16
C ILE A 52 -1.25 0.96 7.79
N GLY A 53 -2.08 0.73 6.77
CA GLY A 53 -1.63 0.50 5.39
C GLY A 53 -0.86 1.68 4.82
N ALA A 54 -1.30 2.91 5.08
CA ALA A 54 -0.60 4.12 4.65
C ALA A 54 0.76 4.29 5.34
N ILE A 55 0.84 4.03 6.65
CA ILE A 55 2.11 4.06 7.40
C ILE A 55 3.08 3.02 6.83
N LEU A 56 2.62 1.79 6.61
CA LEU A 56 3.45 0.71 6.06
C LEU A 56 3.93 1.03 4.64
N ALA A 57 3.03 1.48 3.77
CA ALA A 57 3.39 1.87 2.41
C ALA A 57 4.45 2.98 2.42
N SER A 58 4.27 4.02 3.26
CA SER A 58 5.25 5.10 3.44
C SER A 58 6.60 4.59 3.92
N GLU A 59 6.65 3.77 4.98
CA GLU A 59 7.92 3.27 5.53
C GLU A 59 8.66 2.36 4.56
N VAL A 60 7.94 1.54 3.78
CA VAL A 60 8.57 0.69 2.78
C VAL A 60 9.05 1.52 1.58
N ILE A 61 8.28 2.49 1.11
CA ILE A 61 8.74 3.43 0.06
C ILE A 61 10.04 4.11 0.52
N LYS A 62 10.10 4.63 1.76
CA LYS A 62 11.33 5.22 2.30
C LYS A 62 12.52 4.26 2.27
N LYS A 63 12.31 2.98 2.61
CA LYS A 63 13.36 1.94 2.58
C LYS A 63 13.79 1.57 1.16
N ILE A 64 12.85 1.37 0.23
CA ILE A 64 13.13 1.00 -1.16
C ILE A 64 13.88 2.12 -1.88
N PHE A 65 13.48 3.36 -1.66
CA PHE A 65 14.05 4.52 -2.35
C PHE A 65 15.20 5.18 -1.60
N ASN A 66 15.57 4.67 -0.42
CA ASN A 66 16.63 5.19 0.44
C ASN A 66 16.62 6.73 0.48
N VAL A 67 15.45 7.29 0.83
CA VAL A 67 15.12 8.70 0.63
C VAL A 67 15.90 9.57 1.63
N GLY A 68 17.17 9.79 1.34
CA GLY A 68 17.98 10.88 1.90
C GLY A 68 18.01 12.11 0.99
N ASP A 69 17.59 11.98 -0.27
CA ASP A 69 17.61 13.06 -1.26
C ASP A 69 16.39 12.98 -2.19
N VAL A 70 15.50 13.96 -2.09
CA VAL A 70 14.15 13.96 -2.71
C VAL A 70 14.20 14.20 -4.22
N ASP A 71 15.30 14.76 -4.73
CA ASP A 71 15.42 15.21 -6.13
C ASP A 71 15.82 14.10 -7.13
N THR A 72 16.07 12.86 -6.67
CA THR A 72 16.49 11.75 -7.54
C THR A 72 15.60 10.52 -7.48
N LEU A 73 14.38 10.66 -6.97
CA LEU A 73 13.45 9.55 -6.88
C LEU A 73 13.24 8.91 -8.27
N PRO A 74 13.41 7.58 -8.41
CA PRO A 74 13.20 6.86 -9.66
C PRO A 74 11.71 6.66 -10.00
N ILE A 75 10.84 7.45 -9.37
CA ILE A 75 9.40 7.44 -9.49
C ILE A 75 8.91 8.87 -9.70
N GLU A 76 8.05 9.05 -10.69
CA GLU A 76 7.26 10.26 -10.86
C GLU A 76 5.85 9.99 -10.31
N ILE A 77 5.34 10.91 -9.50
CA ILE A 77 4.01 10.82 -8.87
C ILE A 77 3.13 11.91 -9.49
N GLU A 78 2.02 11.49 -10.09
CA GLU A 78 0.99 12.37 -10.63
C GLU A 78 -0.31 12.16 -9.88
N ASP A 79 -0.76 13.18 -9.15
CA ASP A 79 -2.06 13.15 -8.47
C ASP A 79 -3.18 13.60 -9.40
N GLN A 80 -4.16 12.72 -9.61
CA GLN A 80 -5.34 12.92 -10.46
C GLN A 80 -6.62 12.92 -9.60
N GLY A 81 -6.60 13.65 -8.49
CA GLY A 81 -7.70 13.70 -7.52
C GLY A 81 -7.75 12.43 -6.67
N ASP A 82 -8.73 11.58 -6.91
CA ASP A 82 -8.94 10.32 -6.17
C ASP A 82 -7.99 9.20 -6.59
N ILE A 83 -7.09 9.44 -7.55
CA ILE A 83 -6.13 8.46 -8.03
C ILE A 83 -4.74 9.09 -8.02
N SER A 84 -3.77 8.40 -7.44
CA SER A 84 -2.35 8.69 -7.61
C SER A 84 -1.78 7.74 -8.66
N VAL A 85 -1.05 8.30 -9.62
CA VAL A 85 -0.39 7.57 -10.70
C VAL A 85 1.12 7.59 -10.43
N LEU A 86 1.70 6.42 -10.24
CA LEU A 86 3.12 6.21 -10.00
C LEU A 86 3.76 5.69 -11.30
N LYS A 87 4.70 6.45 -11.86
CA LYS A 87 5.47 6.05 -13.05
C LYS A 87 6.89 5.69 -12.65
N PHE A 88 7.35 4.52 -13.05
CA PHE A 88 8.63 3.97 -12.60
C PHE A 88 9.67 3.99 -13.72
N LYS A 89 10.91 4.40 -13.39
CA LYS A 89 12.02 4.40 -14.37
C LYS A 89 12.55 3.00 -14.71
N THR A 90 12.26 1.99 -13.90
CA THR A 90 12.76 0.62 -14.12
C THR A 90 11.69 -0.43 -13.85
N LYS A 91 11.70 -1.51 -14.63
CA LYS A 91 10.81 -2.66 -14.44
C LYS A 91 11.01 -3.33 -13.08
N LYS A 92 12.26 -3.38 -12.57
CA LYS A 92 12.54 -3.95 -11.24
C LYS A 92 11.80 -3.20 -10.14
N LEU A 93 11.90 -1.86 -10.11
CA LEU A 93 11.23 -1.04 -9.10
C LEU A 93 9.71 -1.12 -9.21
N PHE A 94 9.19 -1.12 -10.43
CA PHE A 94 7.76 -1.32 -10.70
C PHE A 94 7.28 -2.66 -10.12
N MET A 95 7.97 -3.76 -10.40
CA MET A 95 7.57 -5.09 -9.92
C MET A 95 7.61 -5.19 -8.39
N VAL A 96 8.69 -4.72 -7.77
CA VAL A 96 8.85 -4.76 -6.30
C VAL A 96 7.77 -3.91 -5.63
N THR A 97 7.56 -2.68 -6.10
CA THR A 97 6.58 -1.75 -5.50
C THR A 97 5.15 -2.23 -5.72
N SER A 98 4.84 -2.79 -6.89
CA SER A 98 3.51 -3.33 -7.19
C SER A 98 3.17 -4.53 -6.31
N HIS A 99 4.07 -5.52 -6.21
CA HIS A 99 3.86 -6.66 -5.32
C HIS A 99 3.73 -6.24 -3.85
N LEU A 100 4.47 -5.21 -3.46
CA LEU A 100 4.40 -4.69 -2.10
C LEU A 100 3.03 -4.09 -1.78
N LEU A 101 2.56 -3.19 -2.64
CA LEU A 101 1.27 -2.52 -2.44
C LEU A 101 0.13 -3.55 -2.51
N GLU A 102 0.25 -4.58 -3.35
CA GLU A 102 -0.66 -5.73 -3.32
C GLU A 102 -0.62 -6.47 -1.98
N ALA A 103 0.57 -6.77 -1.45
CA ALA A 103 0.70 -7.49 -0.19
C ALA A 103 0.15 -6.68 1.01
N ILE A 104 0.35 -5.35 1.01
CA ILE A 104 -0.16 -4.45 2.05
C ILE A 104 -1.67 -4.29 1.95
N PHE A 105 -2.20 -3.97 0.76
CA PHE A 105 -3.60 -3.57 0.61
C PHE A 105 -4.55 -4.72 0.29
N LEU A 106 -4.05 -5.78 -0.36
CA LEU A 106 -4.83 -6.93 -0.82
C LEU A 106 -4.40 -8.24 -0.14
N GLY A 107 -3.26 -8.25 0.54
CA GLY A 107 -2.75 -9.39 1.32
C GLY A 107 -3.30 -9.42 2.75
N ASP A 108 -2.68 -10.25 3.59
CA ASP A 108 -3.02 -10.39 5.02
C ASP A 108 -1.99 -9.70 5.94
N ILE A 109 -0.97 -9.02 5.39
CA ILE A 109 0.09 -8.34 6.17
C ILE A 109 -0.47 -7.39 7.22
N VAL A 110 -1.48 -6.59 6.87
CA VAL A 110 -2.09 -5.65 7.83
C VAL A 110 -2.81 -6.39 8.96
N LYS A 111 -3.44 -7.54 8.65
CA LYS A 111 -4.04 -8.41 9.68
C LYS A 111 -2.96 -9.01 10.57
N GLU A 112 -1.89 -9.54 10.00
CA GLU A 112 -0.79 -10.16 10.77
C GLU A 112 -0.11 -9.16 11.72
N ILE A 113 0.09 -7.92 11.27
CA ILE A 113 0.59 -6.82 12.11
C ILE A 113 -0.41 -6.52 13.24
N TYR A 114 -1.70 -6.47 12.93
CA TYR A 114 -2.74 -6.25 13.93
C TYR A 114 -2.82 -7.39 14.96
N GLU A 115 -2.54 -8.63 14.54
CA GLU A 115 -2.45 -9.82 15.39
C GLU A 115 -1.16 -9.85 16.23
N GLY A 116 -0.28 -8.86 16.10
CA GLY A 116 0.95 -8.73 16.87
C GLY A 116 2.12 -9.55 16.32
N ASN A 117 2.00 -10.10 15.11
CA ASN A 117 3.05 -10.86 14.43
C ASN A 117 4.05 -9.91 13.74
N GLN A 118 4.78 -9.12 14.52
CA GLN A 118 5.83 -8.23 14.02
C GLN A 118 6.89 -8.97 13.19
N SER A 119 7.14 -10.26 13.47
CA SER A 119 8.05 -11.10 12.69
C SER A 119 7.63 -11.26 11.23
N ALA A 120 6.33 -11.25 10.93
CA ALA A 120 5.86 -11.36 9.56
C ALA A 120 6.16 -10.08 8.76
N PHE A 121 6.11 -8.92 9.40
CA PHE A 121 6.54 -7.66 8.79
C PHE A 121 8.06 -7.62 8.59
N ASP A 122 8.84 -8.09 9.57
CA ASP A 122 10.30 -8.15 9.45
C ASP A 122 10.75 -9.15 8.38
N ASP A 123 10.09 -10.30 8.25
CA ASP A 123 10.40 -11.29 7.22
C ASP A 123 9.97 -10.80 5.83
N PHE A 124 8.81 -10.15 5.71
CA PHE A 124 8.41 -9.44 4.49
C PHE A 124 9.44 -8.37 4.08
N LEU A 125 9.95 -7.59 5.04
CA LEU A 125 10.99 -6.60 4.79
C LEU A 125 12.32 -7.22 4.34
N LYS A 126 12.68 -8.42 4.82
CA LYS A 126 13.88 -9.15 4.36
C LYS A 126 13.72 -9.70 2.95
N GLU A 127 12.53 -10.14 2.55
CA GLU A 127 12.28 -10.62 1.18
C GLU A 127 12.43 -9.51 0.14
N LEU A 128 12.32 -8.24 0.57
CA LEU A 128 12.46 -7.06 -0.28
C LEU A 128 13.90 -6.54 -0.40
N SER A 129 14.83 -6.99 0.47
CA SER A 129 16.24 -6.58 0.50
C SER A 129 17.16 -7.51 -0.27
#